data_AF-A0A846GD40-F1
#
_entry.id   AF-A0A846GD40-F1
#
_cell.length_a   1.000
_cell.length_b   1.000
_cell.length_c   1.000
_cell.angle_alpha   90.00
_cell.angle_beta   90.00
_cell.angle_gamma   90.00
#
_symmetry.space_group_name_H-M   'P 1'
#
loop_
_entity.id
_entity.type
_entity.pdbx_description
1 polymer ?
#
loop_
_entity_poly.entity_id
_entity_poly.type
_entity_poly.pdbx_seq_one_letter_code
_entity_poly.pdbx_strand_id
1 'polypeptide(L)'
;MNGLTRISQDIPTQEGQTYKLSFAFSPVPGVLDNKLNVYWQNELVVALDESGEGLSKNDWQVHDYCLEANSTNTILSFDNLNETPDDQGSYLDAVSVVANSPECSPEKGNIIVSGDSNVINYALGTSNYTIVPGNKQFFTNILGSGDSVVIEQGYNAGAASHANQGIALSNFYKNLGASSEFITTPLNTGALTGVDLFISILPNNSFQSGELSEIGGLLNHGGTVLFVGEHSGFKSYNENINSALEEMGSTMRIIGANLRGTARGSQIANHPFTADVSSFQYAAGSKVENGTALIYHTDNTSPIVAVEEISAE
;
A
#
# COMPACT_ATOMS: atom_id res chain seq x y z
N MET A 1 31.40 12.09 -40.50
CA MET A 1 30.12 12.48 -39.89
C MET A 1 29.40 11.21 -39.47
N ASN A 2 29.87 10.61 -38.38
CA ASN A 2 29.17 9.55 -37.67
C ASN A 2 29.13 10.05 -36.23
N GLY A 3 28.05 9.88 -35.48
CA GLY A 3 28.11 10.25 -34.06
C GLY A 3 26.78 10.32 -33.34
N LEU A 4 25.68 9.96 -34.01
CA LEU A 4 24.48 9.55 -33.32
C LEU A 4 24.22 8.09 -33.68
N THR A 5 24.04 7.27 -32.67
CA THR A 5 23.84 5.83 -32.77
C THR A 5 22.62 5.42 -31.98
N ARG A 6 21.84 4.51 -32.53
CA ARG A 6 20.75 3.84 -31.85
C ARG A 6 20.98 2.34 -31.92
N ILE A 7 20.81 1.66 -30.80
CA ILE A 7 20.59 0.22 -30.73
C ILE A 7 19.14 -0.02 -30.33
N SER A 8 18.47 -0.93 -31.00
CA SER A 8 17.07 -1.25 -30.73
C SER A 8 16.80 -2.73 -30.89
N GLN A 9 15.81 -3.22 -30.14
CA GLN A 9 15.33 -4.58 -30.23
C GLN A 9 13.79 -4.59 -30.19
N ASP A 10 13.20 -5.34 -31.11
CA ASP A 10 11.80 -5.74 -31.02
C ASP A 10 11.65 -6.82 -29.95
N ILE A 11 10.80 -6.55 -28.96
CA ILE A 11 10.49 -7.46 -27.85
C ILE A 11 9.02 -7.87 -27.99
N PRO A 12 8.72 -9.16 -28.17
CA PRO A 12 7.35 -9.65 -28.07
C PRO A 12 6.81 -9.36 -26.68
N THR A 13 5.67 -8.65 -26.62
CA THR A 13 5.02 -8.24 -25.37
C THR A 13 3.55 -8.66 -25.36
N GLN A 14 2.88 -8.47 -24.22
CA GLN A 14 1.43 -8.60 -24.10
C GLN A 14 0.88 -7.25 -23.66
N GLU A 15 -0.17 -6.79 -24.31
CA GLU A 15 -0.84 -5.53 -23.97
C GLU A 15 -1.40 -5.59 -22.53
N GLY A 16 -1.15 -4.55 -21.74
CA GLY A 16 -1.52 -4.45 -20.32
C GLY A 16 -0.57 -5.18 -19.36
N GLN A 17 0.48 -5.84 -19.86
CA GLN A 17 1.43 -6.54 -19.01
C GLN A 17 2.61 -5.63 -18.62
N THR A 18 3.03 -5.72 -17.35
CA THR A 18 4.21 -5.00 -16.84
C THR A 18 5.49 -5.82 -16.98
N TYR A 19 6.57 -5.11 -17.31
CA TYR A 19 7.92 -5.63 -17.52
C TYR A 19 8.91 -4.87 -16.65
N LYS A 20 9.88 -5.59 -16.07
CA LYS A 20 11.08 -4.96 -15.50
C LYS A 20 12.14 -4.83 -16.58
N LEU A 21 12.50 -3.60 -16.93
CA LEU A 21 13.71 -3.27 -17.68
C LEU A 21 14.84 -3.02 -16.67
N SER A 22 15.95 -3.75 -16.82
CA SER A 22 17.20 -3.50 -16.09
C SER A 22 18.34 -3.32 -17.08
N PHE A 23 19.25 -2.38 -16.82
CA PHE A 23 20.49 -2.24 -17.59
C PHE A 23 21.58 -1.59 -16.74
N ALA A 24 22.84 -1.85 -17.09
CA ALA A 24 24.00 -1.19 -16.50
C ALA A 24 24.54 -0.11 -17.44
N PHE A 25 24.79 1.07 -16.90
CA PHE A 25 25.36 2.22 -17.60
C PHE A 25 26.64 2.69 -16.91
N SER A 26 27.63 3.12 -17.68
CA SER A 26 28.83 3.81 -17.17
C SER A 26 29.26 4.89 -18.15
N PRO A 27 29.60 6.10 -17.68
CA PRO A 27 30.34 7.05 -18.49
C PRO A 27 31.72 6.49 -18.83
N VAL A 28 32.26 6.88 -19.98
CA VAL A 28 33.62 6.55 -20.41
C VAL A 28 34.62 7.36 -19.56
N PRO A 29 35.57 6.72 -18.87
CA PRO A 29 36.55 7.44 -18.06
C PRO A 29 37.34 8.49 -18.86
N GLY A 30 37.37 9.73 -18.36
CA GLY A 30 38.03 10.88 -18.99
C GLY A 30 37.20 11.62 -20.04
N VAL A 31 35.96 11.19 -20.31
CA VAL A 31 35.04 11.85 -21.24
C VAL A 31 34.05 12.69 -20.47
N LEU A 32 33.93 13.97 -20.82
CA LEU A 32 33.04 14.90 -20.12
C LEU A 32 31.56 14.56 -20.34
N ASP A 33 31.20 14.24 -21.59
CA ASP A 33 29.81 14.10 -22.03
C ASP A 33 29.49 12.63 -22.33
N ASN A 34 28.65 12.01 -21.49
CA ASN A 34 28.19 10.64 -21.71
C ASN A 34 26.69 10.58 -21.44
N LYS A 35 25.93 10.43 -22.51
CA LYS A 35 24.48 10.42 -22.42
C LYS A 35 23.90 9.16 -23.01
N LEU A 36 22.70 8.84 -22.55
CA LEU A 36 21.94 7.67 -22.94
C LEU A 36 20.46 7.94 -22.78
N ASN A 37 19.73 7.97 -23.89
CA ASN A 37 18.28 7.99 -23.90
C ASN A 37 17.77 6.57 -24.00
N VAL A 38 16.81 6.21 -23.15
CA VAL A 38 16.17 4.90 -23.13
C VAL A 38 14.71 5.08 -23.50
N TYR A 39 14.26 4.35 -24.51
CA TYR A 39 12.90 4.40 -24.99
C TYR A 39 12.23 3.04 -24.89
N TRP A 40 10.98 3.05 -24.44
CA TRP A 40 10.07 1.92 -24.48
C TRP A 40 8.99 2.26 -25.50
N GLN A 41 8.96 1.52 -26.59
CA GLN A 41 8.26 1.90 -27.81
C GLN A 41 8.79 3.25 -28.34
N ASN A 42 7.95 4.29 -28.33
CA ASN A 42 8.28 5.65 -28.74
C ASN A 42 8.28 6.63 -27.56
N GLU A 43 8.15 6.11 -26.33
CA GLU A 43 8.12 6.91 -25.12
C GLU A 43 9.49 6.92 -24.46
N LEU A 44 9.97 8.11 -24.12
CA LEU A 44 11.23 8.28 -23.39
C LEU A 44 11.01 7.82 -21.94
N VAL A 45 11.72 6.77 -21.54
CA VAL A 45 11.75 6.27 -20.16
C VAL A 45 12.67 7.13 -19.31
N VAL A 46 13.90 7.34 -19.78
CA VAL A 46 14.91 8.15 -19.09
C VAL A 46 15.92 8.72 -20.08
N ALA A 47 16.46 9.89 -19.75
CA ALA A 47 17.67 10.44 -20.35
C ALA A 47 18.75 10.55 -19.25
N LEU A 48 19.81 9.77 -19.37
CA LEU A 48 20.98 9.83 -18.49
C LEU A 48 22.01 10.79 -19.08
N ASP A 49 22.68 11.55 -18.21
CA ASP A 49 23.69 12.55 -18.56
C ASP A 49 24.75 12.57 -17.45
N GLU A 50 25.86 11.86 -17.69
CA GLU A 50 26.90 11.63 -16.68
C GLU A 50 28.28 12.03 -17.20
N SER A 51 29.16 12.37 -16.26
CA SER A 51 30.55 12.71 -16.57
C SER A 51 31.52 11.62 -16.17
N GLY A 52 32.42 11.28 -17.08
CA GLY A 52 33.56 10.42 -16.80
C GLY A 52 34.80 11.18 -16.33
N GLU A 53 34.76 12.51 -16.20
CA GLU A 53 35.91 13.29 -15.76
C GLU A 53 36.35 12.88 -14.36
N GLY A 54 37.66 12.66 -14.18
CA GLY A 54 38.23 12.21 -12.91
C GLY A 54 38.05 10.71 -12.63
N LEU A 55 37.31 9.97 -13.45
CA LEU A 55 37.25 8.51 -13.35
C LEU A 55 38.53 7.88 -13.91
N SER A 56 39.05 6.88 -13.19
CA SER A 56 40.21 6.08 -13.62
C SER A 56 39.83 4.68 -14.10
N LYS A 57 38.55 4.32 -13.96
CA LYS A 57 37.92 3.05 -14.32
C LYS A 57 36.43 3.29 -14.55
N ASN A 58 35.76 2.33 -15.19
CA ASN A 58 34.31 2.36 -15.36
C ASN A 58 33.61 2.45 -14.00
N ASP A 59 32.54 3.23 -13.96
CA ASP A 59 31.67 3.43 -12.80
C ASP A 59 30.27 2.96 -13.16
N TRP A 60 30.05 1.65 -13.06
CA TRP A 60 28.81 1.02 -13.47
C TRP A 60 27.70 1.28 -12.46
N GLN A 61 26.59 1.83 -12.96
CA GLN A 61 25.33 1.98 -12.24
C GLN A 61 24.26 1.12 -12.90
N VAL A 62 23.47 0.42 -12.08
CA VAL A 62 22.33 -0.37 -12.55
C VAL A 62 21.08 0.48 -12.44
N HIS A 63 20.31 0.53 -13.51
CA HIS A 63 19.03 1.22 -13.57
C HIS A 63 17.92 0.22 -13.82
N ASP A 64 16.85 0.33 -13.05
CA ASP A 64 15.68 -0.54 -13.10
C ASP A 64 14.41 0.30 -13.32
N TYR A 65 13.55 -0.13 -14.24
CA TYR A 65 12.29 0.53 -14.58
C TYR A 65 11.18 -0.51 -14.74
N CYS A 66 9.99 -0.20 -14.22
CA CYS A 66 8.78 -0.97 -14.47
C CYS A 66 7.96 -0.30 -15.57
N LEU A 67 7.73 -1.03 -16.66
CA LEU A 67 7.18 -0.50 -17.91
C LEU A 67 5.97 -1.35 -18.32
N GLU A 68 4.86 -0.71 -18.66
CA GLU A 68 3.68 -1.40 -19.20
C GLU A 68 3.77 -1.45 -20.73
N ALA A 69 3.44 -2.60 -21.30
CA ALA A 69 3.33 -2.74 -22.75
C ALA A 69 1.90 -2.38 -23.21
N ASN A 70 1.80 -1.49 -24.19
CA ASN A 70 0.52 -1.09 -24.82
C ASN A 70 0.28 -1.77 -26.18
N SER A 71 1.07 -2.80 -26.49
CA SER A 71 0.95 -3.55 -27.74
C SER A 71 1.57 -4.95 -27.59
N THR A 72 1.39 -5.79 -28.61
CA THR A 72 1.94 -7.15 -28.65
C THR A 72 3.42 -7.22 -29.07
N ASN A 73 4.03 -6.09 -29.42
CA ASN A 73 5.45 -6.00 -29.72
C ASN A 73 5.95 -4.59 -29.39
N THR A 74 6.86 -4.51 -28.43
CA THR A 74 7.45 -3.24 -28.01
C THR A 74 8.86 -3.08 -28.55
N ILE A 75 9.19 -1.90 -29.07
CA ILE A 75 10.58 -1.55 -29.43
C ILE A 75 11.28 -0.98 -28.20
N LEU A 76 12.22 -1.72 -27.61
CA LEU A 76 13.18 -1.14 -26.66
C LEU A 76 14.33 -0.51 -27.46
N SER A 77 14.66 0.74 -27.19
CA SER A 77 15.83 1.36 -27.83
C SER A 77 16.66 2.22 -26.88
N PHE A 78 17.95 2.26 -27.17
CA PHE A 78 18.94 3.08 -26.50
C PHE A 78 19.61 3.95 -27.57
N ASP A 79 19.65 5.26 -27.36
CA ASP A 79 20.29 6.17 -28.31
C ASP A 79 20.86 7.42 -27.67
N ASN A 80 21.57 8.20 -28.49
CA ASN A 80 22.06 9.53 -28.16
C ASN A 80 21.55 10.57 -29.18
N LEU A 81 20.39 10.35 -29.81
CA LEU A 81 19.96 11.05 -31.05
C LEU A 81 19.62 12.54 -30.89
N ASN A 82 19.58 13.05 -29.66
CA ASN A 82 19.23 14.44 -29.35
C ASN A 82 20.42 15.29 -28.86
N GLU A 83 21.64 14.86 -29.18
CA GLU A 83 22.88 15.40 -28.62
C GLU A 83 23.83 15.95 -29.67
N THR A 84 24.84 16.70 -29.21
CA THR A 84 25.93 17.15 -30.09
C THR A 84 26.92 16.00 -30.27
N PRO A 85 27.15 15.50 -31.50
CA PRO A 85 28.10 14.41 -31.73
C PRO A 85 29.52 14.77 -31.28
N ASP A 86 30.16 13.92 -30.48
CA ASP A 86 31.50 14.14 -29.92
C ASP A 86 32.50 12.98 -30.16
N ASP A 87 32.06 11.91 -30.84
CA ASP A 87 32.80 10.68 -31.15
C ASP A 87 33.22 9.82 -29.92
N GLN A 88 32.70 10.09 -28.71
CA GLN A 88 33.17 9.44 -27.47
C GLN A 88 32.21 8.35 -26.94
N GLY A 89 30.90 8.50 -27.13
CA GLY A 89 29.89 7.49 -26.77
C GLY A 89 29.80 7.16 -25.28
N SER A 90 29.14 6.05 -24.94
CA SER A 90 28.95 5.59 -23.55
C SER A 90 28.95 4.05 -23.47
N TYR A 91 29.04 3.50 -22.26
CA TYR A 91 28.98 2.05 -22.04
C TYR A 91 27.60 1.59 -21.55
N LEU A 92 27.08 0.55 -22.19
CA LEU A 92 25.83 -0.13 -21.86
C LEU A 92 26.10 -1.63 -21.74
N ASP A 93 25.62 -2.26 -20.67
CA ASP A 93 25.73 -3.69 -20.45
C ASP A 93 24.51 -4.23 -19.67
N ALA A 94 24.43 -5.55 -19.50
CA ALA A 94 23.45 -6.25 -18.65
C ALA A 94 21.98 -5.90 -18.93
N VAL A 95 21.64 -5.55 -20.17
CA VAL A 95 20.25 -5.26 -20.56
C VAL A 95 19.39 -6.52 -20.38
N SER A 96 18.35 -6.40 -19.56
CA SER A 96 17.40 -7.46 -19.26
C SER A 96 15.98 -6.92 -19.27
N VAL A 97 15.07 -7.69 -19.85
CA VAL A 97 13.64 -7.42 -19.82
C VAL A 97 12.93 -8.67 -19.31
N VAL A 98 12.29 -8.56 -18.16
CA VAL A 98 11.60 -9.68 -17.50
C VAL A 98 10.12 -9.34 -17.37
N ALA A 99 9.27 -10.13 -18.01
CA ALA A 99 7.83 -10.07 -17.85
C ALA A 99 7.41 -10.53 -16.45
N ASN A 100 6.38 -9.93 -15.86
CA ASN A 100 5.86 -10.30 -14.54
C ASN A 100 6.93 -10.35 -13.44
N SER A 101 7.89 -9.42 -13.47
CA SER A 101 8.78 -9.28 -12.33
C SER A 101 7.94 -8.96 -11.09
N PRO A 102 8.10 -9.70 -9.97
CA PRO A 102 7.37 -9.41 -8.73
C PRO A 102 7.56 -7.97 -8.28
N GLU A 103 8.75 -7.41 -8.50
CA GLU A 103 9.12 -6.02 -8.20
C GLU A 103 8.40 -4.99 -9.09
N CYS A 104 7.78 -5.43 -10.19
CA CYS A 104 7.00 -4.59 -11.10
C CYS A 104 5.51 -4.93 -11.10
N SER A 105 5.08 -5.85 -10.23
CA SER A 105 3.67 -5.93 -9.88
C SER A 105 3.42 -4.84 -8.84
N PRO A 106 2.29 -4.11 -8.87
CA PRO A 106 1.88 -3.37 -7.69
C PRO A 106 1.90 -4.36 -6.53
N GLU A 107 2.62 -4.03 -5.46
CA GLU A 107 2.55 -4.84 -4.26
C GLU A 107 1.08 -4.87 -3.83
N LYS A 108 0.54 -6.04 -3.54
CA LYS A 108 -0.86 -6.14 -3.13
C LYS A 108 -0.96 -5.64 -1.69
N GLY A 109 -1.61 -4.51 -1.52
CA GLY A 109 -1.99 -4.00 -0.22
C GLY A 109 -3.07 -4.87 0.43
N ASN A 110 -3.20 -4.71 1.74
CA ASN A 110 -4.24 -5.39 2.51
C ASN A 110 -5.32 -4.40 2.91
N ILE A 111 -6.58 -4.68 2.57
CA ILE A 111 -7.71 -4.05 3.25
C ILE A 111 -8.15 -4.99 4.37
N ILE A 112 -8.19 -4.46 5.60
CA ILE A 112 -8.75 -5.11 6.77
C ILE A 112 -10.03 -4.36 7.15
N VAL A 113 -11.08 -5.09 7.49
CA VAL A 113 -12.34 -4.52 7.96
C VAL A 113 -12.65 -5.10 9.33
N SER A 114 -12.84 -4.23 10.32
CA SER A 114 -13.42 -4.57 11.63
C SER A 114 -14.87 -4.11 11.67
N GLY A 115 -15.78 -5.01 12.05
CA GLY A 115 -17.19 -4.67 12.29
C GLY A 115 -17.44 -3.97 13.64
N ASP A 116 -16.41 -3.69 14.43
CA ASP A 116 -16.51 -3.14 15.78
C ASP A 116 -15.39 -2.15 16.08
N SER A 117 -15.71 -0.99 16.64
CA SER A 117 -14.73 0.01 17.10
C SER A 117 -14.25 -0.27 18.52
N ASN A 118 -15.00 -1.01 19.33
CA ASN A 118 -14.62 -1.35 20.70
C ASN A 118 -13.38 -2.24 20.77
N VAL A 119 -12.96 -2.87 19.66
CA VAL A 119 -11.68 -3.57 19.56
C VAL A 119 -10.49 -2.67 19.92
N ILE A 120 -10.60 -1.35 19.65
CA ILE A 120 -9.60 -0.34 20.01
C ILE A 120 -9.64 -0.06 21.52
N ASN A 121 -10.84 0.01 22.11
CA ASN A 121 -10.98 0.18 23.56
C ASN A 121 -10.34 -0.97 24.33
N TYR A 122 -10.54 -2.21 23.87
CA TYR A 122 -9.89 -3.37 24.47
C TYR A 122 -8.38 -3.42 24.22
N ALA A 123 -7.87 -2.88 23.11
CA ALA A 123 -6.42 -2.81 22.87
C ALA A 123 -5.73 -1.82 23.83
N LEU A 124 -6.36 -0.67 24.10
CA LEU A 124 -5.70 0.49 24.70
C LEU A 124 -6.26 0.92 26.06
N GLY A 125 -7.34 0.29 26.52
CA GLY A 125 -7.98 0.59 27.80
C GLY A 125 -8.71 1.94 27.81
N THR A 126 -9.07 2.47 26.65
CA THR A 126 -9.86 3.72 26.58
C THR A 126 -11.27 3.47 27.10
N SER A 127 -11.92 4.52 27.62
CA SER A 127 -13.30 4.45 28.12
C SER A 127 -13.51 3.45 29.27
N ASN A 128 -12.47 3.23 30.08
CA ASN A 128 -12.43 2.27 31.20
C ASN A 128 -12.58 0.79 30.80
N TYR A 129 -12.31 0.45 29.53
CA TYR A 129 -12.24 -0.94 29.10
C TYR A 129 -11.00 -1.60 29.70
N THR A 130 -11.11 -2.89 30.05
CA THR A 130 -9.94 -3.67 30.48
C THR A 130 -9.09 -4.00 29.25
N ILE A 131 -7.78 -3.76 29.34
CA ILE A 131 -6.86 -4.09 28.25
C ILE A 131 -6.82 -5.61 28.03
N VAL A 132 -7.01 -6.02 26.79
CA VAL A 132 -6.89 -7.40 26.33
C VAL A 132 -5.60 -7.50 25.49
N PRO A 133 -4.58 -8.26 25.95
CA PRO A 133 -3.29 -8.33 25.27
C PRO A 133 -3.37 -8.72 23.79
N GLY A 134 -4.28 -9.63 23.43
CA GLY A 134 -4.42 -10.04 22.02
C GLY A 134 -5.03 -8.95 21.12
N ASN A 135 -5.90 -8.08 21.63
CA ASN A 135 -6.32 -6.89 20.86
C ASN A 135 -5.14 -5.97 20.60
N LYS A 136 -4.31 -5.72 21.61
CA LYS A 136 -3.09 -4.91 21.46
C LYS A 136 -2.11 -5.55 20.47
N GLN A 137 -1.90 -6.87 20.56
CA GLN A 137 -1.03 -7.61 19.65
C GLN A 137 -1.53 -7.55 18.20
N PHE A 138 -2.84 -7.64 17.97
CA PHE A 138 -3.41 -7.47 16.63
C PHE A 138 -3.03 -6.11 16.01
N PHE A 139 -3.15 -5.01 16.76
CA PHE A 139 -2.72 -3.68 16.27
C PHE A 139 -1.21 -3.58 16.05
N THR A 140 -0.38 -4.32 16.80
CA THR A 140 1.05 -4.45 16.48
C THR A 140 1.26 -5.22 15.17
N ASN A 141 0.53 -6.32 14.95
CA ASN A 141 0.72 -7.18 13.78
C ASN A 141 0.32 -6.52 12.46
N ILE A 142 -0.74 -5.70 12.44
CA ILE A 142 -1.19 -5.05 11.21
C ILE A 142 -0.26 -3.93 10.73
N LEU A 143 0.58 -3.38 11.62
CA LEU A 143 1.69 -2.52 11.22
C LEU A 143 2.87 -3.35 10.69
N GLY A 144 3.08 -4.55 11.24
CA GLY A 144 4.14 -5.46 10.80
C GLY A 144 5.52 -4.84 10.99
N SER A 145 6.29 -4.72 9.90
CA SER A 145 7.59 -4.06 9.87
C SER A 145 7.53 -2.58 9.50
N GLY A 146 6.35 -2.02 9.25
CA GLY A 146 6.16 -0.61 8.91
C GLY A 146 6.50 0.33 10.07
N ASP A 147 6.75 1.59 9.75
CA ASP A 147 7.12 2.66 10.67
C ASP A 147 6.32 3.96 10.48
N SER A 148 5.32 3.97 9.60
CA SER A 148 4.49 5.15 9.31
C SER A 148 2.98 4.84 9.34
N VAL A 149 2.25 5.58 10.17
CA VAL A 149 0.81 5.36 10.41
C VAL A 149 -0.01 6.64 10.33
N VAL A 150 -1.05 6.65 9.51
CA VAL A 150 -2.07 7.71 9.50
C VAL A 150 -3.38 7.17 10.07
N ILE A 151 -3.98 7.92 11.00
CA ILE A 151 -5.24 7.54 11.64
C ILE A 151 -6.26 8.65 11.40
N GLU A 152 -7.34 8.32 10.71
CA GLU A 152 -8.54 9.13 10.56
C GLU A 152 -9.61 8.66 11.56
N GLN A 153 -10.32 9.61 12.16
CA GLN A 153 -11.53 9.32 12.92
C GLN A 153 -12.64 10.31 12.58
N GLY A 154 -13.66 9.82 11.89
CA GLY A 154 -14.81 10.63 11.48
C GLY A 154 -15.84 10.83 12.59
N TYR A 155 -16.02 9.84 13.47
CA TYR A 155 -17.00 9.92 14.55
C TYR A 155 -16.58 10.94 15.61
N ASN A 156 -17.19 12.11 15.51
CA ASN A 156 -17.05 13.20 16.45
C ASN A 156 -18.42 13.41 17.14
N ALA A 157 -18.82 12.52 18.04
CA ALA A 157 -20.07 12.69 18.77
C ALA A 157 -19.95 12.21 20.21
N GLY A 158 -20.60 12.97 21.11
CA GLY A 158 -20.49 12.96 22.57
C GLY A 158 -20.77 11.67 23.34
N ALA A 159 -20.69 10.48 22.73
CA ALA A 159 -20.61 9.22 23.45
C ALA A 159 -19.18 9.01 23.97
N ALA A 160 -19.01 9.09 25.29
CA ALA A 160 -17.72 8.96 25.96
C ALA A 160 -16.93 7.68 25.58
N SER A 161 -17.59 6.63 25.09
CA SER A 161 -16.97 5.35 24.75
C SER A 161 -16.05 5.38 23.52
N HIS A 162 -16.28 6.27 22.56
CA HIS A 162 -15.53 6.33 21.29
C HIS A 162 -14.63 7.58 21.19
N ALA A 163 -14.72 8.48 22.18
CA ALA A 163 -13.88 9.66 22.25
C ALA A 163 -12.40 9.26 22.39
N ASN A 164 -11.53 9.91 21.62
CA ASN A 164 -10.07 9.78 21.67
C ASN A 164 -9.49 8.41 21.24
N GLN A 165 -10.24 7.55 20.55
CA GLN A 165 -9.70 6.29 20.02
C GLN A 165 -8.53 6.55 19.06
N GLY A 166 -8.68 7.48 18.12
CA GLY A 166 -7.62 7.85 17.17
C GLY A 166 -6.38 8.44 17.86
N ILE A 167 -6.57 9.32 18.85
CA ILE A 167 -5.47 9.86 19.66
C ILE A 167 -4.75 8.74 20.43
N ALA A 168 -5.50 7.82 21.03
CA ALA A 168 -4.92 6.70 21.78
C ALA A 168 -4.12 5.76 20.86
N LEU A 169 -4.64 5.45 19.66
CA LEU A 169 -3.92 4.66 18.66
C LEU A 169 -2.66 5.38 18.17
N SER A 170 -2.73 6.69 17.93
CA SER A 170 -1.55 7.44 17.50
C SER A 170 -0.44 7.40 18.57
N ASN A 171 -0.81 7.57 19.85
CA ASN A 171 0.13 7.43 20.95
C ASN A 171 0.67 6.00 21.09
N PHE A 172 -0.17 4.98 20.83
CA PHE A 172 0.25 3.59 20.84
C PHE A 172 1.35 3.33 19.80
N TYR A 173 1.15 3.73 18.53
CA TYR A 173 2.16 3.53 17.49
C TYR A 173 3.43 4.35 17.71
N LYS A 174 3.31 5.60 18.20
CA LYS A 174 4.48 6.38 18.65
C LYS A 174 5.30 5.66 19.72
N ASN A 175 4.64 4.97 20.65
CA ASN A 175 5.33 4.18 21.67
C ASN A 175 5.96 2.88 21.13
N LEU A 176 5.55 2.41 19.95
CA LEU A 176 6.23 1.32 19.23
C LEU A 176 7.43 1.82 18.41
N GLY A 177 7.62 3.13 18.28
CA GLY A 177 8.71 3.74 17.51
C GLY A 177 8.32 4.20 16.11
N ALA A 178 7.06 4.02 15.70
CA ALA A 178 6.55 4.49 14.42
C ALA A 178 6.24 5.99 14.45
N SER A 179 6.39 6.64 13.30
CA SER A 179 5.74 7.92 13.04
C SER A 179 4.21 7.72 12.99
N SER A 180 3.46 8.65 13.60
CA SER A 180 2.01 8.58 13.55
C SER A 180 1.33 9.94 13.53
N GLU A 181 0.42 10.11 12.58
CA GLU A 181 -0.44 11.27 12.46
C GLU A 181 -1.90 10.90 12.78
N PHE A 182 -2.58 11.78 13.53
CA PHE A 182 -4.01 11.68 13.78
C PHE A 182 -4.70 12.85 13.11
N ILE A 183 -5.63 12.53 12.21
CA ILE A 183 -6.40 13.51 11.45
C ILE A 183 -7.90 13.39 11.75
N THR A 184 -8.58 14.52 11.73
CA THR A 184 -10.05 14.62 11.86
C THR A 184 -10.68 15.30 10.64
N THR A 185 -9.89 15.47 9.60
CA THR A 185 -10.29 16.08 8.33
C THR A 185 -10.14 15.05 7.22
N PRO A 186 -10.88 15.19 6.11
CA PRO A 186 -10.69 14.36 4.91
C PRO A 186 -9.23 14.26 4.49
N LEU A 187 -8.87 13.17 3.81
CA LEU A 187 -7.51 12.99 3.29
C LEU A 187 -7.20 14.07 2.24
N ASN A 188 -6.07 14.74 2.41
CA ASN A 188 -5.54 15.66 1.41
C ASN A 188 -4.66 14.91 0.41
N THR A 189 -4.40 15.51 -0.75
CA THR A 189 -3.44 14.95 -1.72
C THR A 189 -2.06 14.75 -1.11
N GLY A 190 -1.48 13.56 -1.30
CA GLY A 190 -0.21 13.13 -0.76
C GLY A 190 -0.25 12.70 0.70
N ALA A 191 -1.41 12.68 1.37
CA ALA A 191 -1.51 12.36 2.79
C ALA A 191 -1.05 10.93 3.12
N LEU A 192 -1.10 10.01 2.17
CA LEU A 192 -0.68 8.61 2.37
C LEU A 192 0.64 8.25 1.67
N THR A 193 1.38 9.24 1.16
CA THR A 193 2.69 8.99 0.54
C THR A 193 3.70 8.48 1.59
N GLY A 194 4.24 7.28 1.36
CA GLY A 194 5.20 6.63 2.28
C GLY A 194 4.61 6.22 3.63
N VAL A 195 3.28 6.07 3.70
CA VAL A 195 2.59 5.50 4.86
C VAL A 195 2.56 3.98 4.72
N ASP A 196 2.69 3.24 5.83
CA ASP A 196 2.58 1.77 5.82
C ASP A 196 1.19 1.30 6.26
N LEU A 197 0.54 2.07 7.14
CA LEU A 197 -0.75 1.75 7.71
C LEU A 197 -1.67 2.97 7.76
N PHE A 198 -2.82 2.88 7.08
CA PHE A 198 -3.92 3.81 7.25
C PHE A 198 -5.05 3.18 8.06
N ILE A 199 -5.58 3.89 9.06
CA ILE A 199 -6.72 3.44 9.86
C ILE A 199 -7.83 4.48 9.79
N SER A 200 -9.00 4.10 9.27
CA SER A 200 -10.21 4.92 9.24
C SER A 200 -11.21 4.42 10.29
N ILE A 201 -11.47 5.23 11.31
CA ILE A 201 -12.32 4.88 12.44
C ILE A 201 -13.67 5.60 12.33
N LEU A 202 -14.72 4.84 12.05
CA LEU A 202 -16.09 5.34 11.96
C LEU A 202 -16.18 6.62 11.08
N PRO A 203 -15.88 6.51 9.77
CA PRO A 203 -15.88 7.66 8.87
C PRO A 203 -17.28 8.26 8.78
N ASN A 204 -17.41 9.54 9.09
CA ASN A 204 -18.69 10.26 9.20
C ASN A 204 -19.25 10.72 7.84
N ASN A 205 -18.40 10.75 6.82
CA ASN A 205 -18.75 11.08 5.45
C ASN A 205 -18.29 9.96 4.52
N SER A 206 -18.91 9.88 3.35
CA SER A 206 -18.44 8.99 2.29
C SER A 206 -17.13 9.52 1.72
N PHE A 207 -16.20 8.62 1.44
CA PHE A 207 -14.91 8.95 0.84
C PHE A 207 -15.10 9.54 -0.55
N GLN A 208 -14.42 10.63 -0.83
CA GLN A 208 -14.39 11.22 -2.16
C GLN A 208 -13.37 10.50 -3.05
N SER A 209 -13.51 10.64 -4.38
CA SER A 209 -12.61 9.99 -5.34
C SER A 209 -11.13 10.32 -5.12
N GLY A 210 -10.80 11.55 -4.69
CA GLY A 210 -9.44 11.94 -4.33
C GLY A 210 -8.90 11.19 -3.11
N GLU A 211 -9.75 10.92 -2.11
CA GLU A 211 -9.36 10.17 -0.91
C GLU A 211 -9.18 8.68 -1.24
N LEU A 212 -10.06 8.12 -2.07
CA LEU A 212 -9.91 6.74 -2.56
C LEU A 212 -8.66 6.57 -3.43
N SER A 213 -8.27 7.60 -4.19
CA SER A 213 -7.01 7.59 -4.94
C SER A 213 -5.78 7.55 -4.02
N GLU A 214 -5.80 8.25 -2.88
CA GLU A 214 -4.71 8.16 -1.89
C GLU A 214 -4.64 6.76 -1.27
N ILE A 215 -5.80 6.20 -0.91
CA ILE A 215 -5.90 4.84 -0.35
C ILE A 215 -5.43 3.79 -1.36
N GLY A 216 -5.82 3.93 -2.63
CA GLY A 216 -5.35 3.06 -3.71
C GLY A 216 -3.84 3.19 -3.93
N GLY A 217 -3.29 4.40 -3.86
CA GLY A 217 -1.86 4.64 -3.86
C GLY A 217 -1.13 3.89 -2.75
N LEU A 218 -1.63 3.96 -1.51
CA LEU A 218 -1.09 3.19 -0.38
C LEU A 218 -1.12 1.67 -0.65
N LEU A 219 -2.25 1.16 -1.14
CA LEU A 219 -2.41 -0.27 -1.43
C LEU A 219 -1.45 -0.75 -2.52
N ASN A 220 -1.23 0.04 -3.57
CA ASN A 220 -0.33 -0.31 -4.67
C ASN A 220 1.15 -0.34 -4.29
N HIS A 221 1.51 0.22 -3.12
CA HIS A 221 2.84 0.11 -2.52
C HIS A 221 2.90 -0.93 -1.39
N GLY A 222 1.93 -1.85 -1.32
CA GLY A 222 1.92 -2.94 -0.33
C GLY A 222 1.46 -2.53 1.07
N GLY A 223 0.96 -1.31 1.24
CA GLY A 223 0.46 -0.81 2.51
C GLY A 223 -0.79 -1.52 3.00
N THR A 224 -1.13 -1.29 4.27
CA THR A 224 -2.33 -1.84 4.91
C THR A 224 -3.35 -0.73 5.20
N VAL A 225 -4.61 -0.99 4.91
CA VAL A 225 -5.75 -0.13 5.23
C VAL A 225 -6.64 -0.87 6.22
N LEU A 226 -6.98 -0.25 7.34
CA LEU A 226 -7.95 -0.76 8.30
C LEU A 226 -9.18 0.15 8.34
N PHE A 227 -10.33 -0.35 7.91
CA PHE A 227 -11.63 0.27 8.18
C PHE A 227 -12.25 -0.29 9.45
N VAL A 228 -12.71 0.60 10.33
CA VAL A 228 -13.32 0.24 11.60
C VAL A 228 -14.76 0.77 11.65
N GLY A 229 -15.72 -0.14 11.49
CA GLY A 229 -17.15 0.12 11.65
C GLY A 229 -17.64 -0.22 13.07
N GLU A 230 -18.95 -0.44 13.20
CA GLU A 230 -19.61 -0.64 14.50
C GLU A 230 -20.95 -1.42 14.37
N HIS A 231 -21.66 -1.73 15.46
CA HIS A 231 -23.00 -2.38 15.38
C HIS A 231 -23.99 -1.68 14.44
N SER A 232 -25.11 -2.36 14.19
CA SER A 232 -26.28 -1.88 13.45
C SER A 232 -26.83 -0.50 13.83
N GLY A 233 -26.47 0.06 15.00
CA GLY A 233 -26.88 1.40 15.43
C GLY A 233 -26.07 2.52 14.78
N PHE A 234 -24.93 2.19 14.18
CA PHE A 234 -24.00 3.11 13.51
C PHE A 234 -24.08 2.94 11.99
N LYS A 235 -25.32 2.77 11.49
CA LYS A 235 -25.60 2.40 10.10
C LYS A 235 -24.89 3.29 9.07
N SER A 236 -24.93 4.62 9.23
CA SER A 236 -24.32 5.55 8.27
C SER A 236 -22.80 5.39 8.16
N TYR A 237 -22.11 5.11 9.27
CA TYR A 237 -20.66 4.90 9.29
C TYR A 237 -20.27 3.61 8.57
N ASN A 238 -21.05 2.54 8.79
CA ASN A 238 -20.88 1.28 8.09
C ASN A 238 -21.19 1.42 6.59
N GLU A 239 -22.20 2.22 6.21
CA GLU A 239 -22.53 2.51 4.81
C GLU A 239 -21.39 3.27 4.11
N ASN A 240 -20.77 4.25 4.76
CA ASN A 240 -19.60 4.96 4.21
C ASN A 240 -18.41 4.01 3.94
N ILE A 241 -18.15 3.06 4.85
CA ILE A 241 -17.12 2.04 4.67
C ILE A 241 -17.49 1.12 3.50
N ASN A 242 -18.73 0.61 3.45
CA ASN A 242 -19.18 -0.29 2.40
C ASN A 242 -19.10 0.35 1.01
N SER A 243 -19.43 1.63 0.88
CA SER A 243 -19.27 2.36 -0.38
C SER A 243 -17.81 2.47 -0.80
N ALA A 244 -16.90 2.78 0.13
CA ALA A 244 -15.46 2.80 -0.17
C ALA A 244 -14.94 1.43 -0.60
N LEU A 245 -15.35 0.36 0.08
CA LEU A 245 -14.98 -1.02 -0.28
C LEU A 245 -15.44 -1.37 -1.71
N GLU A 246 -16.69 -1.04 -2.06
CA GLU A 246 -17.25 -1.27 -3.39
C GLU A 246 -16.51 -0.48 -4.48
N GLU A 247 -16.24 0.81 -4.24
CA GLU A 247 -15.51 1.67 -5.19
C GLU A 247 -14.05 1.24 -5.40
N MET A 248 -13.43 0.65 -4.38
CA MET A 248 -12.08 0.06 -4.49
C MET A 248 -12.10 -1.38 -5.04
N GLY A 249 -13.26 -1.96 -5.33
CA GLY A 249 -13.37 -3.32 -5.87
C GLY A 249 -13.20 -4.44 -4.83
N SER A 250 -13.21 -4.12 -3.53
CA SER A 250 -13.23 -5.14 -2.47
C SER A 250 -14.60 -5.83 -2.44
N THR A 251 -14.59 -7.14 -2.20
CA THR A 251 -15.82 -7.93 -2.03
C THR A 251 -16.37 -7.85 -0.61
N MET A 252 -15.57 -7.36 0.35
CA MET A 252 -15.96 -7.27 1.76
C MET A 252 -17.07 -6.26 2.01
N ARG A 253 -17.87 -6.51 3.05
CA ARG A 253 -18.89 -5.57 3.54
C ARG A 253 -19.24 -5.78 4.99
N ILE A 254 -19.55 -4.70 5.70
CA ILE A 254 -20.10 -4.71 7.04
C ILE A 254 -21.61 -4.94 6.97
N ILE A 255 -22.07 -5.97 7.67
CA ILE A 255 -23.49 -6.29 7.85
C ILE A 255 -23.87 -6.02 9.30
N GLY A 256 -24.77 -5.05 9.49
CA GLY A 256 -25.25 -4.60 10.79
C GLY A 256 -25.67 -5.75 11.70
N ALA A 257 -25.01 -5.89 12.85
CA ALA A 257 -25.37 -6.86 13.89
C ALA A 257 -25.15 -6.24 15.29
N ASN A 258 -25.22 -7.04 16.37
CA ASN A 258 -24.92 -6.63 17.75
C ASN A 258 -24.20 -7.77 18.48
N LEU A 259 -23.07 -8.18 17.91
CA LEU A 259 -22.27 -9.33 18.31
C LEU A 259 -21.36 -8.96 19.49
N ARG A 260 -21.29 -9.79 20.52
CA ARG A 260 -20.48 -9.55 21.73
C ARG A 260 -19.73 -10.81 22.10
N GLY A 261 -18.47 -10.68 22.52
CA GLY A 261 -17.74 -11.85 23.00
C GLY A 261 -16.23 -11.69 23.02
N THR A 262 -15.58 -12.80 23.32
CA THR A 262 -14.13 -12.94 23.27
C THR A 262 -13.82 -14.14 22.39
N ALA A 263 -13.24 -13.90 21.22
CA ALA A 263 -12.72 -14.93 20.35
C ALA A 263 -11.49 -15.59 20.99
N ARG A 264 -11.41 -16.91 20.92
CA ARG A 264 -10.30 -17.75 21.39
C ARG A 264 -10.16 -19.01 20.51
N GLY A 265 -8.97 -19.60 20.51
CA GLY A 265 -8.75 -20.90 19.85
C GLY A 265 -9.11 -20.85 18.36
N SER A 266 -10.01 -21.73 17.92
CA SER A 266 -10.45 -21.81 16.52
C SER A 266 -11.17 -20.56 15.98
N GLN A 267 -11.57 -19.65 16.87
CA GLN A 267 -12.20 -18.38 16.49
C GLN A 267 -11.18 -17.33 16.02
N ILE A 268 -9.88 -17.62 16.14
CA ILE A 268 -8.80 -16.76 15.68
C ILE A 268 -8.08 -17.54 14.57
N ALA A 269 -8.12 -17.01 13.35
CA ALA A 269 -7.50 -17.66 12.21
C ALA A 269 -5.97 -17.73 12.36
N ASN A 270 -5.33 -18.71 11.71
CA ASN A 270 -3.88 -18.74 11.59
C ASN A 270 -3.46 -17.83 10.43
N HIS A 271 -3.11 -16.58 10.73
CA HIS A 271 -2.75 -15.55 9.76
C HIS A 271 -1.63 -14.67 10.33
N PRO A 272 -0.74 -14.07 9.51
CA PRO A 272 0.28 -13.13 10.00
C PRO A 272 -0.30 -12.02 10.89
N PHE A 273 -1.43 -11.43 10.52
CA PHE A 273 -2.12 -10.41 11.33
C PHE A 273 -2.67 -10.89 12.68
N THR A 274 -2.81 -12.20 12.87
CA THR A 274 -3.28 -12.81 14.13
C THR A 274 -2.20 -13.62 14.84
N ALA A 275 -0.94 -13.52 14.39
CA ALA A 275 0.20 -14.14 15.07
C ALA A 275 0.23 -13.73 16.56
N ASP A 276 0.39 -14.72 17.43
CA ASP A 276 0.41 -14.55 18.90
C ASP A 276 -0.85 -13.93 19.55
N VAL A 277 -1.95 -13.78 18.79
CA VAL A 277 -3.24 -13.37 19.32
C VAL A 277 -3.94 -14.58 19.95
N SER A 278 -3.89 -14.70 21.28
CA SER A 278 -4.52 -15.81 22.02
C SER A 278 -5.97 -15.54 22.45
N SER A 279 -6.37 -14.26 22.52
CA SER A 279 -7.74 -13.84 22.81
C SER A 279 -8.02 -12.47 22.18
N PHE A 280 -9.21 -12.30 21.60
CA PHE A 280 -9.60 -11.04 20.98
C PHE A 280 -11.03 -10.65 21.41
N GLN A 281 -11.20 -9.49 22.02
CA GLN A 281 -12.47 -9.04 22.56
C GLN A 281 -13.10 -7.94 21.71
N TYR A 282 -14.41 -8.03 21.55
CA TYR A 282 -15.28 -7.12 20.81
C TYR A 282 -16.61 -6.97 21.57
N ALA A 283 -17.28 -5.84 21.44
CA ALA A 283 -18.51 -5.53 22.13
C ALA A 283 -19.46 -4.76 21.22
N ALA A 284 -20.59 -5.38 20.90
CA ALA A 284 -21.58 -4.78 20.01
C ALA A 284 -21.03 -4.59 18.59
N GLY A 285 -20.34 -5.59 18.05
CA GLY A 285 -19.88 -5.54 16.66
C GLY A 285 -20.96 -5.88 15.64
N SER A 286 -20.72 -5.45 14.41
CA SER A 286 -21.31 -6.00 13.20
C SER A 286 -20.53 -7.20 12.67
N LYS A 287 -21.11 -7.93 11.72
CA LYS A 287 -20.43 -9.00 10.99
C LYS A 287 -19.74 -8.41 9.77
N VAL A 288 -18.60 -8.96 9.37
CA VAL A 288 -17.98 -8.72 8.06
C VAL A 288 -18.27 -9.92 7.15
N GLU A 289 -18.81 -9.68 5.96
CA GLU A 289 -19.00 -10.70 4.93
C GLU A 289 -17.88 -10.67 3.91
N ASN A 290 -17.62 -11.84 3.29
CA ASN A 290 -16.56 -12.08 2.31
C ASN A 290 -15.15 -11.86 2.89
N GLY A 291 -14.14 -11.82 2.02
CA GLY A 291 -12.73 -11.81 2.42
C GLY A 291 -12.30 -13.08 3.18
N THR A 292 -11.07 -13.05 3.66
CA THR A 292 -10.50 -14.05 4.56
C THR A 292 -10.76 -13.61 6.00
N ALA A 293 -11.55 -14.38 6.75
CA ALA A 293 -11.83 -14.07 8.14
C ALA A 293 -10.56 -14.20 9.01
N LEU A 294 -10.28 -13.17 9.82
CA LEU A 294 -9.20 -13.16 10.79
C LEU A 294 -9.70 -13.52 12.19
N ILE A 295 -10.85 -12.96 12.58
CA ILE A 295 -11.48 -13.17 13.88
C ILE A 295 -12.95 -13.52 13.65
N TYR A 296 -13.37 -14.67 14.16
CA TYR A 296 -14.77 -15.10 14.19
C TYR A 296 -15.45 -14.71 15.50
N HIS A 297 -16.75 -14.53 15.42
CA HIS A 297 -17.64 -14.48 16.57
C HIS A 297 -17.62 -15.82 17.33
N THR A 298 -18.21 -15.84 18.53
CA THR A 298 -18.28 -17.04 19.38
C THR A 298 -19.01 -18.23 18.74
N ASP A 299 -19.74 -17.99 17.65
CA ASP A 299 -20.40 -19.03 16.84
C ASP A 299 -19.46 -19.76 15.85
N ASN A 300 -18.21 -19.33 15.70
CA ASN A 300 -17.23 -19.80 14.70
C ASN A 300 -17.66 -19.63 13.23
N THR A 301 -18.73 -18.87 12.96
CA THR A 301 -19.27 -18.74 11.59
C THR A 301 -19.41 -17.29 11.14
N SER A 302 -19.50 -16.35 12.06
CA SER A 302 -19.70 -14.93 11.75
C SER A 302 -18.38 -14.16 11.89
N PRO A 303 -17.70 -13.76 10.82
CA PRO A 303 -16.48 -12.96 10.93
C PRO A 303 -16.78 -11.60 11.57
N ILE A 304 -15.94 -11.18 12.52
CA ILE A 304 -15.93 -9.84 13.11
C ILE A 304 -14.84 -8.98 12.46
N VAL A 305 -13.72 -9.63 12.10
CA VAL A 305 -12.61 -9.00 11.38
C VAL A 305 -12.26 -9.89 10.18
N ALA A 306 -12.12 -9.30 9.00
CA ALA A 306 -11.69 -9.98 7.79
C ALA A 306 -10.67 -9.13 7.02
N VAL A 307 -9.95 -9.77 6.10
CA VAL A 307 -8.94 -9.15 5.23
C VAL A 307 -9.15 -9.59 3.78
N GLU A 308 -8.81 -8.70 2.85
CA GLU A 308 -8.71 -8.98 1.42
C GLU A 308 -7.43 -8.32 0.87
N GLU A 309 -6.71 -9.04 0.02
CA GLU A 309 -5.58 -8.50 -0.74
C GLU A 309 -6.11 -7.86 -2.02
N ILE A 310 -5.73 -6.62 -2.27
CA ILE A 310 -6.22 -5.81 -3.38
C ILE A 310 -5.03 -5.06 -3.99
N SER A 311 -4.98 -5.06 -5.32
CA SER A 311 -4.29 -4.04 -6.11
C SER A 311 -5.36 -3.04 -6.56
N ALA A 312 -5.22 -1.76 -6.20
CA ALA A 312 -6.14 -0.74 -6.69
C ALA A 312 -5.84 -0.50 -8.18
N GLU A 313 -6.82 -0.77 -9.04
CA GLU A 313 -6.75 -0.48 -10.48
C GLU A 313 -6.66 1.02 -10.77
#